data_AF-A0A354SJH0-F1
#
_entry.id   AF-A0A354SJH0-F1
#
_cell.length_a   1.000
_cell.length_b   1.000
_cell.length_c   1.000
_cell.angle_alpha   90.00
_cell.angle_beta   90.00
_cell.angle_gamma   90.00
#
_symmetry.space_group_name_H-M   'P 1'
#
loop_
_entity.id
_entity.type
_entity.pdbx_description
1 polymer ?
#
loop_
_entity_poly.entity_id
_entity_poly.type
_entity_poly.pdbx_seq_one_letter_code
_entity_poly.pdbx_strand_id
1 'polypeptide(L)'
;MADGTVVAMRDGLPENSGNDHSLTFKEPIDLAGNYIIINIGNGHYAFYAHCHTHSIKVKVGDRIKEGDAIALLGNSGNSDAPHLHFQICDAPDFFFSRGLPFVLKKYTKIAEFEQDKLPPPKDFFNAMMEEKTVISFE
;
A
#
# COMPACT_ATOMS: atom_id res chain seq x y z
N MET A 1 9.03 7.20 2.89
CA MET A 1 7.65 7.49 3.35
C MET A 1 7.67 8.85 4.03
N ALA A 2 6.67 9.73 3.86
CA ALA A 2 6.70 11.04 4.53
C ALA A 2 6.09 10.94 5.93
N ASP A 3 6.59 11.73 6.89
CA ASP A 3 5.95 11.88 8.19
C ASP A 3 4.47 12.25 8.01
N GLY A 4 3.62 11.76 8.90
CA GLY A 4 2.18 11.98 8.74
C GLY A 4 1.35 11.58 9.94
N THR A 5 0.03 11.77 9.80
CA THR A 5 -0.98 11.38 10.80
C THR A 5 -1.95 10.40 10.18
N VAL A 6 -2.21 9.28 10.85
CA VAL A 6 -3.23 8.31 10.42
C VAL A 6 -4.61 8.95 10.53
N VAL A 7 -5.33 9.03 9.42
CA VAL A 7 -6.68 9.64 9.36
C VAL A 7 -7.79 8.61 9.21
N ALA A 8 -7.47 7.42 8.70
CA ALA A 8 -8.40 6.29 8.67
C ALA A 8 -7.61 4.97 8.65
N MET A 9 -8.21 3.92 9.21
CA MET A 9 -7.71 2.56 9.07
C MET A 9 -8.87 1.57 9.17
N ARG A 10 -8.66 0.38 8.62
CA ARG A 10 -9.54 -0.78 8.79
C ARG A 10 -8.69 -2.04 8.88
N ASP A 11 -8.98 -2.88 9.86
CA ASP A 11 -8.32 -4.17 10.06
C ASP A 11 -9.34 -5.27 10.36
N GLY A 12 -8.92 -6.53 10.24
CA GLY A 12 -9.69 -7.72 10.59
C GLY A 12 -10.53 -8.33 9.46
N LEU A 13 -10.49 -7.77 8.25
CA LEU A 13 -11.02 -8.47 7.08
C LEU A 13 -10.11 -9.64 6.71
N PRO A 14 -10.67 -10.82 6.36
CA PRO A 14 -9.88 -11.99 6.04
C PRO A 14 -9.04 -11.81 4.77
N GLU A 15 -7.97 -12.61 4.66
CA GLU A 15 -7.18 -12.72 3.43
C GLU A 15 -8.02 -13.30 2.29
N ASN A 16 -7.85 -12.76 1.07
CA ASN A 16 -8.35 -13.43 -0.12
C ASN A 16 -7.44 -14.64 -0.44
N SER A 17 -8.04 -15.80 -0.71
CA SER A 17 -7.32 -17.03 -1.06
C SER A 17 -7.34 -17.31 -2.56
N GLY A 18 -7.23 -16.25 -3.39
CA GLY A 18 -6.88 -16.33 -4.80
C GLY A 18 -7.95 -16.85 -5.78
N ASN A 19 -9.19 -17.06 -5.34
CA ASN A 19 -10.35 -17.39 -6.20
C ASN A 19 -11.69 -17.31 -5.43
N ASP A 20 -11.72 -16.64 -4.27
CA ASP A 20 -12.94 -16.57 -3.48
C ASP A 20 -13.91 -15.54 -4.07
N HIS A 21 -14.70 -15.97 -5.05
CA HIS A 21 -15.77 -15.19 -5.65
C HIS A 21 -16.93 -14.90 -4.66
N SER A 22 -16.85 -15.37 -3.41
CA SER A 22 -17.86 -15.08 -2.38
C SER A 22 -17.67 -13.71 -1.72
N LEU A 23 -16.55 -13.02 -1.98
CA LEU A 23 -16.34 -11.66 -1.48
C LEU A 23 -17.34 -10.70 -2.12
N THR A 24 -18.32 -10.27 -1.32
CA THR A 24 -19.30 -9.26 -1.71
C THR A 24 -18.91 -7.92 -1.10
N PHE A 25 -18.58 -6.95 -1.95
CA PHE A 25 -18.28 -5.58 -1.54
C PHE A 25 -19.58 -4.78 -1.47
N LYS A 26 -19.82 -4.09 -0.36
CA LYS A 26 -21.01 -3.26 -0.16
C LYS A 26 -20.74 -1.80 -0.49
N GLU A 27 -19.56 -1.34 -0.12
CA GLU A 27 -19.10 0.03 -0.32
C GLU A 27 -17.80 0.04 -1.15
N PRO A 28 -17.52 1.11 -1.92
CA PRO A 28 -16.29 1.20 -2.70
C PRO A 28 -15.00 0.99 -1.89
N ILE A 29 -15.00 1.40 -0.61
CA ILE A 29 -13.86 1.23 0.29
C ILE A 29 -13.57 -0.23 0.66
N ASP A 30 -14.54 -1.13 0.49
CA ASP A 30 -14.35 -2.56 0.80
C ASP A 30 -13.36 -3.21 -0.19
N LEU A 31 -13.19 -2.63 -1.38
CA LEU A 31 -12.22 -3.06 -2.37
C LEU A 31 -10.77 -2.98 -1.85
N ALA A 32 -10.50 -2.01 -0.97
CA ALA A 32 -9.18 -1.82 -0.37
C ALA A 32 -8.81 -2.88 0.68
N GLY A 33 -9.78 -3.70 1.15
CA GLY A 33 -9.53 -4.68 2.20
C GLY A 33 -9.17 -4.02 3.53
N ASN A 34 -8.12 -4.54 4.19
CA ASN A 34 -7.52 -3.86 5.33
C ASN A 34 -6.60 -2.75 4.81
N TYR A 35 -6.72 -1.55 5.38
CA TYR A 35 -6.05 -0.37 4.84
C TYR A 35 -5.64 0.64 5.91
N ILE A 36 -4.73 1.54 5.52
CA ILE A 36 -4.30 2.72 6.28
C ILE A 36 -4.30 3.92 5.35
N ILE A 37 -4.89 5.04 5.80
CA ILE A 37 -4.82 6.34 5.14
C ILE A 37 -4.06 7.29 6.05
N ILE A 38 -2.99 7.90 5.53
CA ILE A 38 -2.13 8.85 6.26
C ILE A 38 -2.21 10.20 5.58
N ASN A 39 -2.53 11.24 6.35
CA ASN A 39 -2.34 12.63 5.94
C ASN A 39 -0.85 12.98 6.04
N ILE A 40 -0.22 13.28 4.90
CA ILE A 40 1.20 13.62 4.78
C ILE A 40 1.43 15.14 4.62
N GLY A 41 0.41 15.95 4.90
CA GLY A 41 0.44 17.40 4.84
C GLY A 41 0.01 17.97 3.48
N ASN A 42 -0.23 19.28 3.44
CA ASN A 42 -0.59 20.05 2.23
C ASN A 42 -1.81 19.51 1.46
N GLY A 43 -2.75 18.85 2.14
CA GLY A 43 -3.91 18.23 1.49
C GLY A 43 -3.59 16.95 0.73
N HIS A 44 -2.43 16.33 0.97
CA HIS A 44 -2.04 15.08 0.36
C HIS A 44 -2.17 13.91 1.34
N TYR A 45 -2.56 12.76 0.79
CA TYR A 45 -2.83 11.55 1.56
C TYR A 45 -2.13 10.35 0.92
N ALA A 46 -1.52 9.51 1.75
CA ALA A 46 -0.94 8.24 1.36
C ALA A 46 -1.87 7.09 1.75
N PHE A 47 -2.16 6.20 0.82
CA PHE A 47 -3.00 5.03 1.02
C PHE A 47 -2.17 3.76 0.94
N TYR A 48 -2.45 2.85 1.85
CA TYR A 48 -1.91 1.50 1.90
C TYR A 48 -3.10 0.55 1.98
N ALA A 49 -3.28 -0.31 0.99
CA ALA A 49 -4.40 -1.25 0.92
C ALA A 49 -3.90 -2.70 0.83
N HIS A 50 -4.84 -3.64 0.93
CA HIS A 50 -4.59 -5.08 0.93
C HIS A 50 -3.68 -5.55 2.08
N CYS A 51 -3.69 -4.86 3.23
CA CYS A 51 -2.89 -5.27 4.37
C CYS A 51 -3.32 -6.64 4.92
N HIS A 52 -2.37 -7.36 5.52
CA HIS A 52 -2.67 -8.67 6.10
C HIS A 52 -3.62 -8.54 7.28
N THR A 53 -4.54 -9.49 7.40
CA THR A 53 -5.48 -9.63 8.51
C THR A 53 -4.77 -9.50 9.87
N HIS A 54 -5.25 -8.59 10.73
CA HIS A 54 -4.73 -8.35 12.08
C HIS A 54 -3.27 -7.87 12.16
N SER A 55 -2.76 -7.27 11.08
CA SER A 55 -1.36 -6.81 11.03
C SER A 55 -1.18 -5.31 11.25
N ILE A 56 -2.26 -4.51 11.29
CA ILE A 56 -2.16 -3.06 11.39
C ILE A 56 -1.72 -2.68 12.80
N LYS A 57 -0.61 -1.93 12.88
CA LYS A 57 0.07 -1.56 14.14
C LYS A 57 -0.27 -0.15 14.64
N VAL A 58 -1.06 0.59 13.88
CA VAL A 58 -1.37 2.01 14.11
C VAL A 58 -2.87 2.23 14.26
N LYS A 59 -3.24 3.34 14.88
CA LYS A 59 -4.62 3.79 15.09
C LYS A 59 -4.84 5.18 14.52
N VAL A 60 -6.11 5.52 14.25
CA VAL A 60 -6.48 6.88 13.85
C VAL A 60 -6.00 7.88 14.89
N GLY A 61 -5.33 8.93 14.43
CA GLY A 61 -4.70 9.96 15.26
C GLY A 61 -3.21 9.73 15.55
N ASP A 62 -2.68 8.52 15.31
CA ASP A 62 -1.26 8.26 15.51
C ASP A 62 -0.41 9.07 14.53
N ARG A 63 0.69 9.63 15.03
CA ARG A 63 1.74 10.22 14.19
C ARG A 63 2.77 9.16 13.85
N ILE A 64 3.12 9.08 12.57
CA ILE A 64 4.14 8.16 12.06
C ILE A 64 5.29 8.93 11.44
N LYS A 65 6.46 8.30 11.41
CA LYS A 65 7.67 8.80 10.77
C LYS A 65 8.07 7.94 9.58
N GLU A 66 8.84 8.53 8.69
CA GLU A 66 9.56 7.78 7.66
C GLU A 66 10.29 6.57 8.28
N GLY A 67 10.00 5.36 7.78
CA GLY A 67 10.61 4.10 8.24
C GLY A 67 9.79 3.32 9.27
N ASP A 68 8.71 3.87 9.81
CA ASP A 68 7.86 3.14 10.76
C ASP A 68 7.14 1.96 10.08
N ALA A 69 7.20 0.78 10.72
CA ALA A 69 6.45 -0.39 10.28
C ALA A 69 4.98 -0.26 10.72
N ILE A 70 4.07 -0.03 9.77
CA ILE A 70 2.65 0.27 10.04
C ILE A 70 1.70 -0.93 9.84
N ALA A 71 2.05 -1.89 8.98
CA ALA A 71 1.29 -3.11 8.71
C ALA A 71 2.16 -4.16 8.01
N LEU A 72 1.64 -5.39 7.86
CA LEU A 72 2.19 -6.36 6.91
C LEU A 72 1.40 -6.29 5.59
N LEU A 73 2.10 -6.51 4.47
CA LEU A 73 1.46 -6.75 3.18
C LEU A 73 0.64 -8.04 3.26
N GLY A 74 -0.55 -8.04 2.68
CA GLY A 74 -1.41 -9.21 2.59
C GLY A 74 -2.11 -9.30 1.26
N ASN A 75 -3.29 -9.90 1.30
CA ASN A 75 -4.15 -10.15 0.15
C ASN A 75 -5.63 -9.88 0.47
N SER A 76 -5.93 -9.06 1.49
CA SER A 76 -7.32 -8.76 1.85
C SER A 76 -8.03 -7.86 0.82
N GLY A 77 -9.36 -7.95 0.74
CA GLY A 77 -10.16 -7.14 -0.19
C GLY A 77 -10.14 -7.67 -1.63
N ASN A 78 -10.29 -6.78 -2.61
CA ASN A 78 -10.35 -7.14 -4.03
C ASN A 78 -8.94 -7.27 -4.62
N SER A 79 -8.23 -8.34 -4.24
CA SER A 79 -6.86 -8.61 -4.66
C SER A 79 -6.70 -10.06 -5.13
N ASP A 80 -6.13 -10.26 -6.31
CA ASP A 80 -5.94 -11.60 -6.91
C ASP A 80 -4.73 -12.35 -6.35
N ALA A 81 -3.72 -11.61 -5.87
CA ALA A 81 -2.50 -12.15 -5.29
C ALA A 81 -1.88 -11.16 -4.29
N PRO A 82 -1.11 -11.62 -3.28
CA PRO A 82 -0.52 -10.73 -2.30
C PRO A 82 0.30 -9.59 -2.93
N HIS A 83 -0.11 -8.35 -2.70
CA HIS A 83 0.59 -7.17 -3.20
C HIS A 83 0.25 -5.93 -2.35
N LEU A 84 1.03 -4.86 -2.53
CA LEU A 84 0.73 -3.56 -1.94
C LEU A 84 0.10 -2.66 -2.99
N HIS A 85 -1.15 -2.24 -2.78
CA HIS A 85 -1.70 -1.08 -3.47
C HIS A 85 -1.31 0.17 -2.70
N PHE A 86 -0.50 1.03 -3.33
CA PHE A 86 -0.01 2.29 -2.79
C PHE A 86 -0.37 3.44 -3.72
N GLN A 87 -0.96 4.50 -3.18
CA GLN A 87 -1.27 5.71 -3.94
C GLN A 87 -1.13 6.97 -3.09
N ILE A 88 -0.79 8.08 -3.75
CA ILE A 88 -0.86 9.43 -3.18
C ILE A 88 -2.04 10.15 -3.82
N CYS A 89 -2.90 10.77 -3.02
CA CYS A 89 -4.11 11.43 -3.48
C CYS A 89 -4.37 12.78 -2.79
N ASP A 90 -5.28 13.57 -3.34
CA ASP A 90 -5.66 14.90 -2.83
C ASP A 90 -6.83 14.91 -1.83
N ALA A 91 -7.37 13.73 -1.48
CA ALA A 91 -8.42 13.56 -0.48
C ALA A 91 -8.30 12.19 0.22
N PRO A 92 -8.81 12.03 1.45
CA PRO A 92 -8.81 10.76 2.17
C PRO A 92 -9.95 9.83 1.72
N ASP A 93 -10.21 9.80 0.40
CA ASP A 93 -11.18 8.91 -0.23
C ASP A 93 -10.44 7.98 -1.20
N PHE A 94 -10.55 6.66 -1.00
CA PHE A 94 -9.82 5.68 -1.82
C PHE A 94 -10.24 5.70 -3.29
N PHE A 95 -11.52 5.94 -3.56
CA PHE A 95 -12.14 5.69 -4.86
C PHE A 95 -12.38 6.97 -5.67
N PHE A 96 -12.74 8.07 -5.01
CA PHE A 96 -13.13 9.33 -5.67
C PHE A 96 -12.05 10.42 -5.64
N SER A 97 -10.92 10.17 -4.98
CA SER A 97 -9.81 11.14 -4.95
C SER A 97 -9.01 11.14 -6.26
N ARG A 98 -8.33 12.26 -6.53
CA ARG A 98 -7.42 12.36 -7.67
C ARG A 98 -6.05 11.82 -7.27
N GLY A 99 -5.57 10.82 -8.02
CA GLY A 99 -4.19 10.37 -7.91
C GLY A 99 -3.22 11.51 -8.25
N LEU A 100 -2.21 11.67 -7.40
CA LEU A 100 -1.14 12.65 -7.54
C LEU A 100 0.16 11.93 -7.93
N PRO A 101 1.00 12.54 -8.80
CA PRO A 101 2.30 11.99 -9.12
C PRO A 101 3.20 11.99 -7.88
N PHE A 102 3.98 10.92 -7.72
CA PHE A 102 5.00 10.82 -6.68
C PHE A 102 6.25 10.14 -7.23
N VAL A 103 7.37 10.39 -6.56
CA VAL A 103 8.65 9.73 -6.85
C VAL A 103 9.09 8.92 -5.65
N LEU A 104 9.70 7.76 -5.92
CA LEU A 104 10.39 7.00 -4.88
C LEU A 104 11.79 7.60 -4.69
N LYS A 105 12.08 8.10 -3.48
CA LYS A 105 13.41 8.65 -3.14
C LYS A 105 14.51 7.61 -3.39
N LYS A 106 14.28 6.40 -2.88
CA LYS A 106 15.15 5.24 -3.02
C LYS A 106 14.29 3.97 -3.02
N TYR A 107 14.64 3.00 -3.83
CA TYR A 107 14.20 1.62 -3.67
C TYR A 107 15.30 0.67 -4.12
N THR A 108 15.26 -0.55 -3.61
CA THR A 108 16.12 -1.63 -4.06
C THR A 108 15.30 -2.59 -4.90
N LYS A 109 15.62 -2.70 -6.19
CA LYS A 109 15.05 -3.70 -7.09
C LYS A 109 15.72 -5.03 -6.79
N ILE A 110 14.96 -6.00 -6.32
CA ILE A 110 15.48 -7.33 -6.00
C ILE A 110 15.29 -8.32 -7.15
N ALA A 111 14.29 -8.09 -8.02
CA ALA A 111 14.06 -8.90 -9.23
C ALA A 111 13.05 -8.29 -10.21
N GLU A 112 12.96 -8.91 -11.39
CA GLU A 112 11.87 -8.78 -12.37
C GLU A 112 11.08 -10.09 -12.42
N PHE A 113 9.76 -10.01 -12.52
CA PHE A 113 8.86 -11.17 -12.43
C PHE A 113 9.02 -12.18 -13.57
N GLU A 114 9.70 -11.81 -14.66
CA GLU A 114 9.95 -12.67 -15.82
C GLU A 114 11.27 -13.45 -15.75
N GLN A 115 12.05 -13.31 -14.66
CA GLN A 115 13.33 -14.01 -14.51
C GLN A 115 13.24 -15.12 -13.45
N ASP A 116 13.47 -16.37 -13.89
CA ASP A 116 13.56 -17.56 -13.02
C ASP A 116 14.68 -17.49 -11.94
N LYS A 117 15.51 -16.45 -11.99
CA LYS A 117 16.57 -16.17 -11.02
C LYS A 117 16.52 -14.71 -10.60
N LEU A 118 16.53 -14.48 -9.29
CA LEU A 118 16.64 -13.14 -8.71
C LEU A 118 18.01 -12.54 -9.09
N PRO A 119 18.08 -11.42 -9.85
CA PRO A 119 19.32 -10.68 -10.03
C PRO A 119 19.82 -10.10 -8.69
N PRO A 120 21.10 -9.71 -8.59
CA PRO A 120 21.58 -9.01 -7.41
C PRO A 120 20.77 -7.72 -7.17
N PRO A 121 20.45 -7.39 -5.90
CA PRO A 121 19.72 -6.18 -5.57
C PRO A 121 20.38 -4.93 -6.16
N LYS A 122 19.58 -4.04 -6.76
CA LYS A 122 20.05 -2.79 -7.36
C LYS A 122 19.28 -1.60 -6.81
N ASP A 123 20.02 -0.60 -6.34
CA ASP A 123 19.44 0.65 -5.86
C ASP A 123 19.08 1.59 -7.02
N PHE A 124 17.89 2.17 -6.93
CA PHE A 124 17.38 3.22 -7.80
C PHE A 124 17.04 4.45 -6.96
N PHE A 125 17.23 5.63 -7.54
CA PHE A 125 17.02 6.92 -6.87
C PHE A 125 16.15 7.82 -7.73
N ASN A 126 15.20 8.54 -7.10
CA ASN A 126 14.31 9.51 -7.75
C ASN A 126 13.61 8.95 -9.00
N ALA A 127 13.14 7.72 -8.92
CA ALA A 127 12.56 7.01 -10.06
C ALA A 127 11.03 6.90 -9.94
N MET A 128 10.38 6.91 -11.10
CA MET A 128 8.96 6.57 -11.25
C MET A 128 8.80 5.05 -11.17
N MET A 129 7.62 4.58 -10.78
CA MET A 129 7.34 3.14 -10.71
C MET A 129 7.24 2.54 -12.13
N GLU A 130 7.98 1.46 -12.37
CA GLU A 130 8.00 0.71 -13.63
C GLU A 130 7.03 -0.49 -13.57
N GLU A 131 6.46 -0.90 -14.72
CA GLU A 131 5.34 -1.87 -14.80
C GLU A 131 5.66 -3.31 -14.31
N LYS A 132 6.92 -3.68 -14.04
CA LYS A 132 7.33 -5.08 -13.75
C LYS A 132 8.46 -5.23 -12.73
N THR A 133 8.49 -4.37 -11.71
CA THR A 133 9.63 -4.29 -10.77
C THR A 133 9.23 -4.78 -9.38
N VAL A 134 9.98 -5.75 -8.84
CA VAL A 134 9.88 -6.14 -7.42
C VAL A 134 10.78 -5.21 -6.62
N ILE A 135 10.18 -4.41 -5.73
CA ILE A 135 10.86 -3.39 -4.94
C ILE A 135 10.89 -3.75 -3.45
N SER A 136 12.01 -3.46 -2.81
CA SER A 136 12.14 -3.37 -1.35
C SER A 136 12.34 -1.91 -0.96
N PHE A 137 11.75 -1.53 0.17
CA PHE A 137 11.97 -0.24 0.81
C PHE A 137 12.82 -0.49 2.06
N GLU A 138 14.07 -0.01 2.04
CA GLU A 138 14.95 0.04 3.22
C GLU A 138 14.97 1.45 3.84
#